data_AF-A0A818QMX0-F1
#
_entry.id   AF-A0A818QMX0-F1
#
_cell.length_a   1.000
_cell.length_b   1.000
_cell.length_c   1.000
_cell.angle_alpha   90.00
_cell.angle_beta   90.00
_cell.angle_gamma   90.00
#
_symmetry.space_group_name_H-M   'P 1'
#
loop_
_entity.id
_entity.type
_entity.pdbx_description
1 polymer ?
#
loop_
_entity_poly.entity_id
_entity_poly.type
_entity_poly.pdbx_seq_one_letter_code
_entity_poly.pdbx_strand_id
1 'polypeptide(L)'
;QAIPDKWRCPNENTHPHIITMDFGIWKDENENLVPRLIELQGFPSLHALAAFLDDSYRRNFNIPENWSVFFNGIDKTRYINLLKEIIIGPYQPDEVILMDVKPHEQHTAVDFYLTQKYLGIPIVALNDLKQEGKKLFYEQKGERKFIKRIYNRLIFDEVDDDANIFKDNIDIRQDLDVEWITHPNWFYRISKYLLPILKGDCVLNTYYLNDIIDNLPSDLQNYVLKPLFSFGGSGIIIDVKKSDIEKVKDPKNWILERKIEYEPILNVNGTPIKGEIRLMYLWPDSSEKPILTSNVLRLSTGKMINSQLNKNSEWAGSSMAFFQKPT
;
A
#
# COMPACT_ATOMS: atom_id res chain seq x y z
N GLN A 1 -19.99 4.85 -3.02
CA GLN A 1 -19.43 5.34 -1.73
C GLN A 1 -18.10 4.63 -1.53
N ALA A 2 -17.02 5.36 -1.25
CA ALA A 2 -15.68 4.77 -1.17
C ALA A 2 -15.43 3.97 0.11
N ILE A 3 -15.95 4.43 1.26
CA ILE A 3 -15.69 3.84 2.59
C ILE A 3 -16.95 3.10 3.08
N PRO A 4 -16.89 1.81 3.41
CA PRO A 4 -17.97 1.10 4.08
C PRO A 4 -18.33 1.77 5.42
N ASP A 5 -19.62 1.95 5.71
CA ASP A 5 -20.04 2.71 6.90
C ASP A 5 -19.55 2.11 8.23
N LYS A 6 -19.47 0.78 8.31
CA LYS A 6 -18.91 0.06 9.47
C LYS A 6 -17.43 0.38 9.75
N TRP A 7 -16.71 0.90 8.75
CA TRP A 7 -15.26 1.17 8.79
C TRP A 7 -14.91 2.65 8.75
N ARG A 8 -15.91 3.52 8.76
CA ARG A 8 -15.71 4.97 8.71
C ARG A 8 -15.21 5.48 10.05
N CYS A 9 -14.02 6.06 10.05
CA CYS A 9 -13.50 6.83 11.18
C CYS A 9 -13.83 8.34 11.02
N PRO A 10 -14.13 9.06 12.12
CA PRO A 10 -14.37 10.50 12.12
C PRO A 10 -13.06 11.30 11.95
N ASN A 11 -13.18 12.62 11.73
CA ASN A 11 -12.06 13.57 11.72
C ASN A 11 -10.96 13.26 10.68
N GLU A 12 -11.36 12.86 9.47
CA GLU A 12 -10.45 12.61 8.36
C GLU A 12 -9.62 13.85 7.99
N ASN A 13 -8.30 13.66 7.79
CA ASN A 13 -7.39 14.71 7.32
C ASN A 13 -7.76 15.20 5.90
N THR A 14 -7.23 16.35 5.50
CA THR A 14 -7.50 16.98 4.19
C THR A 14 -6.93 16.18 3.00
N HIS A 15 -5.81 15.49 3.19
CA HIS A 15 -5.19 14.62 2.18
C HIS A 15 -4.54 13.38 2.82
N PRO A 16 -4.25 12.31 2.06
CA PRO A 16 -3.45 11.20 2.55
C PRO A 16 -2.00 11.66 2.70
N HIS A 17 -1.32 11.17 3.73
CA HIS A 17 0.10 11.47 3.94
C HIS A 17 1.03 10.54 3.15
N ILE A 18 0.53 9.35 2.81
CA ILE A 18 1.31 8.29 2.17
C ILE A 18 0.47 7.74 1.02
N ILE A 19 1.06 7.67 -0.17
CA ILE A 19 0.42 7.10 -1.36
C ILE A 19 1.42 6.19 -2.06
N THR A 20 0.97 5.05 -2.55
CA THR A 20 1.70 4.27 -3.55
C THR A 20 0.88 4.03 -4.79
N MET A 21 1.56 3.93 -5.92
CA MET A 21 0.98 3.60 -7.21
C MET A 21 1.75 2.44 -7.82
N ASP A 22 1.07 1.37 -8.17
CA ASP A 22 1.67 0.13 -8.65
C ASP A 22 1.54 0.04 -10.16
N PHE A 23 2.66 -0.09 -10.86
CA PHE A 23 2.70 -0.19 -12.31
C PHE A 23 3.23 -1.55 -12.75
N GLY A 24 2.42 -2.28 -13.52
CA GLY A 24 2.87 -3.42 -14.32
C GLY A 24 3.61 -2.93 -15.56
N ILE A 25 4.44 -3.80 -16.14
CA ILE A 25 5.26 -3.50 -17.32
C ILE A 25 4.80 -4.40 -18.47
N TRP A 26 4.41 -3.81 -19.61
CA TRP A 26 4.05 -4.54 -20.85
C TRP A 26 4.73 -3.98 -22.07
N LYS A 27 4.45 -4.59 -23.21
CA LYS A 27 4.73 -4.07 -24.52
C LYS A 27 3.52 -3.34 -25.10
N ASP A 28 3.77 -2.18 -25.70
CA ASP A 28 2.81 -1.54 -26.60
C ASP A 28 2.82 -2.21 -27.99
N GLU A 29 2.01 -1.69 -28.91
CA GLU A 29 1.92 -2.17 -30.30
C GLU A 29 3.24 -2.08 -31.09
N ASN A 30 4.21 -1.31 -30.59
CA ASN A 30 5.54 -1.12 -31.17
C ASN A 30 6.62 -1.91 -30.41
N GLU A 31 6.23 -2.87 -29.55
CA GLU A 31 7.13 -3.67 -28.70
C GLU A 31 7.91 -2.88 -27.64
N ASN A 32 7.54 -1.62 -27.35
CA ASN A 32 8.19 -0.83 -26.31
C ASN A 32 7.65 -1.17 -24.93
N LEU A 33 8.54 -1.21 -23.94
CA LEU A 33 8.14 -1.39 -22.55
C LEU A 33 7.41 -0.15 -22.02
N VAL A 34 6.16 -0.33 -21.60
CA VAL A 34 5.28 0.73 -21.11
C VAL A 34 4.70 0.38 -19.73
N PRO A 35 4.63 1.36 -18.81
CA PRO A 35 4.06 1.16 -17.49
C PRO A 35 2.53 1.27 -17.55
N ARG A 36 1.86 0.49 -16.72
CA ARG A 36 0.40 0.45 -16.64
C ARG A 36 -0.06 0.31 -15.21
N LEU A 37 -0.92 1.23 -14.80
CA LEU A 37 -1.41 1.35 -13.44
C LEU A 37 -2.31 0.15 -13.11
N ILE A 38 -1.94 -0.58 -12.06
CA ILE A 38 -2.63 -1.78 -11.57
C ILE A 38 -3.45 -1.47 -10.33
N GLU A 39 -2.89 -0.66 -9.43
CA GLU A 39 -3.45 -0.36 -8.14
C GLU A 39 -2.88 0.95 -7.57
N LEU A 40 -3.65 1.59 -6.69
CA LEU A 40 -3.23 2.73 -5.87
C LEU A 40 -3.56 2.38 -4.42
N GLN A 41 -2.74 2.84 -3.47
CA GLN A 41 -2.96 2.60 -2.04
C GLN A 41 -2.65 3.88 -1.25
N GLY A 42 -3.57 4.33 -0.41
CA GLY A 42 -3.41 5.50 0.49
C GLY A 42 -2.98 5.16 1.91
N PHE A 43 -2.53 3.93 2.10
CA PHE A 43 -2.11 3.36 3.37
C PHE A 43 -1.01 2.28 3.18
N PRO A 44 0.03 2.50 2.35
CA PRO A 44 0.98 1.44 2.03
C PRO A 44 2.08 1.26 3.08
N SER A 45 2.59 0.04 3.13
CA SER A 45 3.76 -0.37 3.91
C SER A 45 5.08 -0.24 3.14
N LEU A 46 6.19 -0.64 3.77
CA LEU A 46 7.53 -0.83 3.19
C LEU A 46 8.40 0.43 3.01
N HIS A 47 7.96 1.57 3.54
CA HIS A 47 8.71 2.82 3.44
C HIS A 47 10.07 2.77 4.14
N ALA A 48 10.16 2.13 5.32
CA ALA A 48 11.41 2.00 6.05
C ALA A 48 12.29 0.90 5.44
N LEU A 49 11.67 -0.19 4.97
CA LEU A 49 12.36 -1.24 4.22
C LEU A 49 13.04 -0.69 2.96
N ALA A 50 12.35 0.17 2.20
CA ALA A 50 12.89 0.78 0.99
C ALA A 50 14.22 1.52 1.25
N ALA A 51 14.28 2.33 2.31
CA ALA A 51 15.51 3.03 2.70
C ALA A 51 16.61 2.09 3.22
N PHE A 52 16.24 0.99 3.87
CA PHE A 52 17.19 -0.01 4.35
C PHE A 52 17.82 -0.82 3.20
N LEU A 53 17.03 -1.11 2.17
CA LEU A 53 17.49 -1.89 1.01
C LEU A 53 18.53 -1.11 0.19
N ASP A 54 18.38 0.20 -0.01
CA ASP A 54 19.41 1.02 -0.69
C ASP A 54 20.80 0.87 -0.04
N ASP A 55 20.91 1.10 1.27
CA ASP A 55 22.16 0.91 2.03
C ASP A 55 22.69 -0.51 1.92
N SER A 56 21.79 -1.48 1.98
CA SER A 56 22.18 -2.89 1.96
C SER A 56 22.72 -3.28 0.59
N TYR A 57 22.12 -2.80 -0.49
CA TYR A 57 22.64 -3.03 -1.83
C TYR A 57 23.97 -2.33 -2.05
N ARG A 58 24.10 -1.04 -1.69
CA ARG A 58 25.36 -0.30 -1.85
C ARG A 58 26.53 -0.86 -1.04
N ARG A 59 26.26 -1.49 0.10
CA ARG A 59 27.30 -2.16 0.91
C ARG A 59 27.79 -3.48 0.31
N ASN A 60 26.94 -4.18 -0.45
CA ASN A 60 27.23 -5.53 -0.93
C ASN A 60 27.49 -5.62 -2.43
N PHE A 61 27.11 -4.60 -3.20
CA PHE A 61 27.23 -4.55 -4.64
C PHE A 61 27.84 -3.22 -5.10
N ASN A 62 28.55 -3.27 -6.23
CA ASN A 62 29.19 -2.09 -6.81
C ASN A 62 28.17 -1.27 -7.61
N ILE A 63 27.30 -0.54 -6.92
CA ILE A 63 26.28 0.32 -7.53
C ILE A 63 26.88 1.68 -7.90
N PRO A 64 26.78 2.14 -9.17
CA PRO A 64 27.30 3.44 -9.57
C PRO A 64 26.74 4.61 -8.73
N GLU A 65 27.57 5.61 -8.44
CA GLU A 65 27.17 6.78 -7.65
C GLU A 65 26.08 7.63 -8.33
N ASN A 66 26.06 7.62 -9.67
CA ASN A 66 25.05 8.28 -10.47
C ASN A 66 23.74 7.49 -10.56
N TRP A 67 23.61 6.34 -9.89
CA TRP A 67 22.37 5.58 -9.79
C TRP A 67 21.69 5.83 -8.44
N SER A 68 20.37 5.84 -8.41
CA SER A 68 19.55 6.10 -7.22
C SER A 68 18.29 5.24 -7.22
N VAL A 69 17.76 4.96 -6.03
CA VAL A 69 16.39 4.46 -5.85
C VAL A 69 15.41 5.58 -5.48
N PHE A 70 15.96 6.76 -5.17
CA PHE A 70 15.25 7.94 -4.73
C PHE A 70 15.09 8.95 -5.87
N PHE A 71 13.89 9.52 -5.98
CA PHE A 71 13.51 10.50 -7.00
C PHE A 71 13.75 11.95 -6.54
N ASN A 72 13.63 12.89 -7.47
CA ASN A 72 13.63 14.33 -7.18
C ASN A 72 14.88 14.83 -6.41
N GLY A 73 16.02 14.17 -6.64
CA GLY A 73 17.30 14.54 -6.01
C GLY A 73 17.33 14.34 -4.49
N ILE A 74 16.35 13.63 -3.90
CA ILE A 74 16.41 13.30 -2.48
C ILE A 74 17.41 12.15 -2.27
N ASP A 75 18.16 12.22 -1.17
CA ASP A 75 18.97 11.12 -0.69
C ASP A 75 18.24 10.40 0.46
N LYS A 76 18.87 9.35 0.98
CA LYS A 76 18.33 8.61 2.12
C LYS A 76 18.09 9.50 3.34
N THR A 77 19.01 10.41 3.66
CA THR A 77 18.89 11.29 4.84
C THR A 77 17.64 12.15 4.74
N ARG A 78 17.43 12.79 3.58
CA ARG A 78 16.25 13.60 3.31
C ARG A 78 14.98 12.77 3.27
N TYR A 79 15.03 11.56 2.72
CA TYR A 79 13.90 10.62 2.74
C TYR A 79 13.48 10.24 4.16
N ILE A 80 14.42 9.89 5.04
CA ILE A 80 14.13 9.58 6.44
C ILE A 80 13.61 10.82 7.19
N ASN A 81 14.13 12.02 6.89
CA ASN A 81 13.63 13.26 7.48
C ASN A 81 12.18 13.55 7.05
N LEU A 82 11.82 13.31 5.79
CA LEU A 82 10.43 13.40 5.33
C LEU A 82 9.51 12.41 6.05
N LEU A 83 9.97 11.16 6.27
CA LEU A 83 9.22 10.20 7.07
C LEU A 83 9.03 10.69 8.51
N LYS A 84 10.05 11.28 9.13
CA LYS A 84 9.93 11.88 10.49
C LYS A 84 8.95 13.04 10.52
N GLU A 85 9.03 13.96 9.56
CA GLU A 85 8.12 15.10 9.42
C GLU A 85 6.66 14.63 9.36
N ILE A 86 6.38 13.62 8.53
CA ILE A 86 5.02 13.12 8.34
C ILE A 86 4.54 12.28 9.54
N ILE A 87 5.35 11.32 9.97
CA ILE A 87 4.91 10.33 10.97
C ILE A 87 4.96 10.89 12.38
N ILE A 88 6.03 11.60 12.74
CA ILE A 88 6.20 12.15 14.10
C ILE A 88 5.58 13.55 14.19
N GLY A 89 5.81 14.39 13.16
CA GLY A 89 5.34 15.77 13.13
C GLY A 89 5.85 16.60 14.30
N PRO A 90 4.99 17.35 15.01
CA PRO A 90 5.41 18.23 16.10
C PRO A 90 5.58 17.52 17.45
N TYR A 91 5.36 16.20 17.52
CA TYR A 91 5.33 15.46 18.77
C TYR A 91 6.67 14.80 19.12
N GLN A 92 6.80 14.32 20.35
CA GLN A 92 7.94 13.50 20.74
C GLN A 92 7.76 12.05 20.26
N PRO A 93 8.84 11.31 19.97
CA PRO A 93 8.73 9.92 19.52
C PRO A 93 7.96 8.99 20.46
N ASP A 94 7.96 9.24 21.78
CA ASP A 94 7.18 8.46 22.76
C ASP A 94 5.71 8.90 22.89
N GLU A 95 5.30 9.95 22.17
CA GLU A 95 3.90 10.38 22.02
C GLU A 95 3.27 9.85 20.72
N VAL A 96 4.05 9.17 19.87
CA VAL A 96 3.64 8.64 18.57
C VAL A 96 3.83 7.13 18.54
N ILE A 97 2.81 6.36 18.18
CA ILE A 97 2.91 4.89 18.13
C ILE A 97 2.80 4.36 16.70
N LEU A 98 3.49 3.26 16.41
CA LEU A 98 3.25 2.43 15.22
C LEU A 98 2.32 1.27 15.60
N MET A 99 1.10 1.30 15.09
CA MET A 99 0.02 0.43 15.58
C MET A 99 -0.48 -0.57 14.56
N ASP A 100 -0.71 -1.80 15.00
CA ASP A 100 -1.38 -2.86 14.25
C ASP A 100 -2.15 -3.77 15.23
N VAL A 101 -2.94 -4.73 14.77
CA VAL A 101 -3.55 -5.74 15.65
C VAL A 101 -2.48 -6.70 16.17
N LYS A 102 -1.57 -7.16 15.30
CA LYS A 102 -0.51 -8.12 15.65
C LYS A 102 0.79 -7.73 14.94
N PRO A 103 1.41 -6.59 15.29
CA PRO A 103 2.50 -6.01 14.51
C PRO A 103 3.70 -6.95 14.30
N HIS A 104 3.98 -7.81 15.28
CA HIS A 104 5.10 -8.75 15.23
C HIS A 104 4.84 -10.01 14.38
N GLU A 105 3.57 -10.34 14.12
CA GLU A 105 3.16 -11.48 13.28
C GLU A 105 2.96 -11.08 11.81
N GLN A 106 2.98 -9.77 11.51
CA GLN A 106 2.79 -9.26 10.16
C GLN A 106 3.86 -9.78 9.18
N HIS A 107 3.46 -10.10 7.96
CA HIS A 107 4.41 -10.45 6.89
C HIS A 107 5.42 -9.32 6.61
N THR A 108 5.05 -8.09 6.93
CA THR A 108 5.92 -6.91 6.83
C THR A 108 6.55 -6.52 8.17
N ALA A 109 6.63 -7.41 9.18
CA ALA A 109 7.17 -7.09 10.51
C ALA A 109 8.57 -6.44 10.46
N VAL A 110 9.41 -6.81 9.47
CA VAL A 110 10.71 -6.16 9.25
C VAL A 110 10.58 -4.64 9.05
N ASP A 111 9.55 -4.17 8.36
CA ASP A 111 9.29 -2.75 8.12
C ASP A 111 8.86 -2.05 9.42
N PHE A 112 8.17 -2.73 10.34
CA PHE A 112 7.86 -2.20 11.67
C PHE A 112 9.13 -1.95 12.47
N TYR A 113 10.03 -2.94 12.54
CA TYR A 113 11.30 -2.80 13.28
C TYR A 113 12.22 -1.75 12.66
N LEU A 114 12.27 -1.66 11.33
CA LEU A 114 13.03 -0.62 10.64
C LEU A 114 12.43 0.78 10.88
N THR A 115 11.10 0.90 10.89
CA THR A 115 10.41 2.15 11.21
C THR A 115 10.74 2.59 12.63
N GLN A 116 10.62 1.69 13.61
CA GLN A 116 11.02 1.95 15.00
C GLN A 116 12.50 2.37 15.08
N LYS A 117 13.40 1.69 14.37
CA LYS A 117 14.82 2.02 14.35
C LYS A 117 15.11 3.40 13.77
N TYR A 118 14.43 3.80 12.70
CA TYR A 118 14.68 5.09 12.03
C TYR A 118 13.99 6.27 12.70
N LEU A 119 12.79 6.05 13.26
CA LEU A 119 11.94 7.11 13.80
C LEU A 119 11.96 7.17 15.34
N GLY A 120 12.37 6.10 16.01
CA GLY A 120 12.40 6.03 17.47
C GLY A 120 11.02 5.83 18.12
N ILE A 121 9.98 5.54 17.33
CA ILE A 121 8.61 5.35 17.82
C ILE A 121 8.37 3.90 18.31
N PRO A 122 7.62 3.68 19.40
CA PRO A 122 7.22 2.35 19.85
C PRO A 122 6.28 1.65 18.87
N ILE A 123 6.39 0.32 18.80
CA ILE A 123 5.41 -0.56 18.17
C ILE A 123 4.42 -0.96 19.26
N VAL A 124 3.12 -0.77 19.03
CA VAL A 124 2.07 -1.04 20.02
C VAL A 124 0.96 -1.84 19.36
N ALA A 125 0.57 -2.97 19.95
CA ALA A 125 -0.55 -3.77 19.46
C ALA A 125 -1.89 -3.16 19.91
N LEU A 126 -2.97 -3.43 19.17
CA LEU A 126 -4.31 -2.90 19.47
C LEU A 126 -4.77 -3.24 20.90
N ASN A 127 -4.46 -4.44 21.39
CA ASN A 127 -4.80 -4.92 22.73
C ASN A 127 -3.96 -4.29 23.85
N ASP A 128 -2.82 -3.68 23.52
CA ASP A 128 -1.94 -3.00 24.47
C ASP A 128 -2.38 -1.55 24.72
N LEU A 129 -3.29 -1.01 23.91
CA LEU A 129 -3.87 0.31 24.12
C LEU A 129 -4.68 0.37 25.42
N LYS A 130 -4.62 1.52 26.08
CA LYS A 130 -5.44 1.89 27.24
C LYS A 130 -6.19 3.19 26.94
N GLN A 131 -7.44 3.29 27.36
CA GLN A 131 -8.29 4.45 27.07
C GLN A 131 -8.77 5.12 28.36
N GLU A 132 -8.70 6.45 28.42
CA GLU A 132 -9.39 7.28 29.42
C GLU A 132 -10.14 8.41 28.72
N GLY A 133 -11.48 8.36 28.76
CA GLY A 133 -12.30 9.26 27.96
C GLY A 133 -11.97 9.10 26.48
N LYS A 134 -11.56 10.18 25.81
CA LYS A 134 -11.11 10.15 24.40
C LYS A 134 -9.60 9.93 24.22
N LYS A 135 -8.83 9.91 25.32
CA LYS A 135 -7.38 9.84 25.28
C LYS A 135 -6.89 8.40 25.27
N LEU A 136 -5.85 8.14 24.50
CA LEU A 136 -5.21 6.83 24.42
C LEU A 136 -3.83 6.85 25.09
N PHE A 137 -3.46 5.70 25.65
CA PHE A 137 -2.20 5.49 26.33
C PHE A 137 -1.63 4.11 25.99
N TYR A 138 -0.33 3.95 26.16
CA TYR A 138 0.34 2.66 26.21
C TYR A 138 1.26 2.60 27.44
N GLU A 139 1.71 1.40 27.79
CA GLU A 139 2.68 1.20 28.86
C GLU A 139 4.04 0.81 28.29
N GLN A 140 5.10 1.41 28.84
CA GLN A 140 6.47 1.08 28.48
C GLN A 140 7.34 1.17 29.72
N LYS A 141 8.01 0.07 30.08
CA LYS A 141 8.88 -0.02 31.27
C LYS A 141 8.16 0.40 32.58
N GLY A 142 6.87 0.09 32.68
CA GLY A 142 6.04 0.46 33.85
C GLY A 142 5.60 1.92 33.88
N GLU A 143 5.98 2.74 32.88
CA GLU A 143 5.48 4.09 32.71
C GLU A 143 4.32 4.12 31.73
N ARG A 144 3.27 4.84 32.11
CA ARG A 144 2.14 5.12 31.23
C ARG A 144 2.41 6.35 30.38
N LYS A 145 2.29 6.20 29.07
CA LYS A 145 2.60 7.24 28.07
C LYS A 145 1.35 7.63 27.30
N PHE A 146 1.15 8.93 27.12
CA PHE A 146 0.02 9.47 26.37
C PHE A 146 0.30 9.42 24.87
N ILE A 147 -0.68 8.96 24.10
CA ILE A 147 -0.60 8.86 22.64
C ILE A 147 -1.27 10.09 22.04
N LYS A 148 -0.50 10.91 21.34
CA LYS A 148 -1.00 12.06 20.57
C LYS A 148 -1.23 11.72 19.11
N ARG A 149 -0.46 10.78 18.57
CA ARG A 149 -0.50 10.43 17.14
C ARG A 149 -0.30 8.94 16.93
N ILE A 150 -1.01 8.39 15.95
CA ILE A 150 -0.94 6.97 15.61
C ILE A 150 -0.52 6.84 14.15
N TYR A 151 0.67 6.29 13.91
CA TYR A 151 1.00 5.70 12.62
C TYR A 151 0.27 4.36 12.52
N ASN A 152 -0.94 4.39 11.95
CA ASN A 152 -1.76 3.21 11.82
C ASN A 152 -1.18 2.29 10.74
N ARG A 153 -1.20 0.98 11.00
CA ARG A 153 -0.92 -0.08 10.04
C ARG A 153 -2.00 -1.16 9.99
N LEU A 154 -3.02 -1.06 10.85
CA LEU A 154 -4.21 -1.91 10.80
C LEU A 154 -5.07 -1.60 9.57
N ILE A 155 -5.34 -2.63 8.79
CA ILE A 155 -6.30 -2.64 7.70
C ILE A 155 -7.60 -3.29 8.19
N PHE A 156 -8.73 -2.58 8.15
CA PHE A 156 -9.99 -3.11 8.69
C PHE A 156 -10.51 -4.34 7.93
N ASP A 157 -10.23 -4.46 6.63
CA ASP A 157 -10.61 -5.65 5.85
C ASP A 157 -9.89 -6.93 6.34
N GLU A 158 -8.74 -6.81 7.02
CA GLU A 158 -8.01 -7.95 7.60
C GLU A 158 -8.66 -8.47 8.89
N VAL A 159 -9.55 -7.68 9.49
CA VAL A 159 -10.28 -8.03 10.73
C VAL A 159 -11.78 -8.13 10.53
N ASP A 160 -12.27 -8.11 9.28
CA ASP A 160 -13.71 -8.14 9.00
C ASP A 160 -14.38 -9.44 9.46
N ASP A 161 -13.63 -10.54 9.47
CA ASP A 161 -14.10 -11.85 9.94
C ASP A 161 -14.15 -11.94 11.49
N ASP A 162 -13.56 -10.99 12.21
CA ASP A 162 -13.60 -10.92 13.68
C ASP A 162 -14.65 -9.90 14.15
N ALA A 163 -15.89 -10.37 14.32
CA ALA A 163 -17.00 -9.54 14.80
C ALA A 163 -16.84 -9.02 16.24
N ASN A 164 -15.82 -9.46 16.98
CA ASN A 164 -15.56 -9.06 18.37
C ASN A 164 -14.28 -8.23 18.53
N ILE A 165 -13.52 -7.97 17.46
CA ILE A 165 -12.24 -7.24 17.54
C ILE A 165 -12.34 -5.92 18.32
N PHE A 166 -13.39 -5.13 18.09
CA PHE A 166 -13.63 -3.85 18.78
C PHE A 166 -14.57 -3.95 19.99
N LYS A 167 -14.97 -5.17 20.38
CA LYS A 167 -15.61 -5.43 21.68
C LYS A 167 -14.56 -5.84 22.71
N ASP A 168 -13.60 -6.63 22.27
CA ASP A 168 -12.51 -7.15 23.12
C ASP A 168 -11.34 -6.16 23.21
N ASN A 169 -11.29 -5.18 22.31
CA ASN A 169 -10.29 -4.11 22.30
C ASN A 169 -10.97 -2.73 22.17
N ILE A 170 -10.15 -1.68 22.33
CA ILE A 170 -10.59 -0.30 22.10
C ILE A 170 -11.06 -0.13 20.65
N ASP A 171 -12.29 0.36 20.49
CA ASP A 171 -12.82 0.73 19.17
C ASP A 171 -12.11 1.99 18.66
N ILE A 172 -11.14 1.82 17.77
CA ILE A 172 -10.38 2.94 17.20
C ILE A 172 -11.17 3.76 16.17
N ARG A 173 -12.40 3.37 15.85
CA ARG A 173 -13.30 4.12 14.95
C ARG A 173 -14.10 5.18 15.68
N GLN A 174 -14.06 5.22 17.01
CA GLN A 174 -14.69 6.26 17.80
C GLN A 174 -13.97 7.61 17.64
N ASP A 175 -14.61 8.68 18.09
CA ASP A 175 -14.02 10.03 18.12
C ASP A 175 -12.98 10.14 19.26
N LEU A 176 -11.73 9.80 18.93
CA LEU A 176 -10.56 9.80 19.82
C LEU A 176 -9.75 11.09 19.69
N ASP A 177 -9.10 11.51 20.79
CA ASP A 177 -8.18 12.64 20.86
C ASP A 177 -6.78 12.22 20.38
N VAL A 178 -6.69 11.78 19.12
CA VAL A 178 -5.46 11.36 18.45
C VAL A 178 -5.43 11.84 17.01
N GLU A 179 -4.23 12.14 16.53
CA GLU A 179 -4.00 12.39 15.11
C GLU A 179 -3.61 11.09 14.38
N TRP A 180 -4.19 10.86 13.20
CA TRP A 180 -3.92 9.66 12.41
C TRP A 180 -2.96 9.91 11.25
N ILE A 181 -1.89 9.10 11.18
CA ILE A 181 -0.99 9.04 10.03
C ILE A 181 -0.99 7.61 9.46
N THR A 182 -1.25 7.37 8.19
CA THR A 182 -2.26 8.09 7.42
C THR A 182 -3.65 7.70 7.95
N HIS A 183 -4.63 8.60 7.86
CA HIS A 183 -5.97 8.37 8.37
C HIS A 183 -6.58 7.05 7.83
N PRO A 184 -7.21 6.20 8.66
CA PRO A 184 -7.71 4.88 8.24
C PRO A 184 -8.60 4.90 7.00
N ASN A 185 -9.43 5.94 6.85
CA ASN A 185 -10.30 6.08 5.68
C ASN A 185 -9.56 6.17 4.33
N TRP A 186 -8.30 6.64 4.30
CA TRP A 186 -7.53 6.77 3.05
C TRP A 186 -7.23 5.43 2.41
N PHE A 187 -7.24 4.36 3.19
CA PHE A 187 -7.18 2.98 2.70
C PHE A 187 -8.28 2.69 1.66
N TYR A 188 -9.50 3.15 1.92
CA TYR A 188 -10.65 2.94 1.05
C TYR A 188 -10.73 3.98 -0.07
N ARG A 189 -10.31 5.23 0.20
CA ARG A 189 -10.39 6.33 -0.77
C ARG A 189 -9.36 6.22 -1.87
N ILE A 190 -8.09 6.00 -1.53
CA ILE A 190 -7.03 5.79 -2.51
C ILE A 190 -6.87 4.29 -2.70
N SER A 191 -7.75 3.74 -3.52
CA SER A 191 -7.89 2.30 -3.77
C SER A 191 -8.31 2.03 -5.21
N LYS A 192 -8.61 0.76 -5.51
CA LYS A 192 -9.25 0.33 -6.77
C LYS A 192 -10.53 1.12 -7.09
N TYR A 193 -11.18 1.69 -6.08
CA TYR A 193 -12.33 2.57 -6.25
C TYR A 193 -12.06 3.75 -7.20
N LEU A 194 -10.82 4.25 -7.28
CA LEU A 194 -10.48 5.37 -8.15
C LEU A 194 -10.18 4.95 -9.60
N LEU A 195 -9.91 3.67 -9.88
CA LEU A 195 -9.45 3.25 -11.21
C LEU A 195 -10.43 3.63 -12.33
N PRO A 196 -11.76 3.44 -12.21
CA PRO A 196 -12.71 3.83 -13.27
C PRO A 196 -12.77 5.33 -13.60
N ILE A 197 -12.32 6.21 -12.70
CA ILE A 197 -12.41 7.67 -12.88
C ILE A 197 -11.08 8.30 -13.31
N LEU A 198 -9.99 7.55 -13.24
CA LEU A 198 -8.67 8.04 -13.65
C LEU A 198 -8.54 8.05 -15.17
N LYS A 199 -7.73 8.99 -15.67
CA LYS A 199 -7.44 9.15 -17.09
C LYS A 199 -5.95 9.37 -17.28
N GLY A 200 -5.39 8.77 -18.32
CA GLY A 200 -3.99 8.93 -18.70
C GLY A 200 -3.46 7.69 -19.42
N ASP A 201 -2.29 7.83 -20.04
CA ASP A 201 -1.72 6.81 -20.93
C ASP A 201 -1.35 5.50 -20.21
N CYS A 202 -1.09 5.58 -18.91
CA CYS A 202 -0.81 4.43 -18.07
C CYS A 202 -2.08 3.79 -17.48
N VAL A 203 -3.25 4.42 -17.59
CA VAL A 203 -4.49 3.97 -16.94
C VAL A 203 -5.22 2.99 -17.83
N LEU A 204 -5.72 1.90 -17.25
CA LEU A 204 -6.50 0.91 -17.97
C LEU A 204 -7.97 1.29 -18.06
N ASN A 205 -8.62 0.79 -19.10
CA ASN A 205 -10.07 0.89 -19.20
C ASN A 205 -10.68 0.05 -18.09
N THR A 206 -11.27 0.74 -17.12
CA THR A 206 -11.83 0.15 -15.91
C THR A 206 -13.23 0.70 -15.69
N TYR A 207 -14.15 -0.16 -15.30
CA TYR A 207 -15.56 0.15 -15.14
C TYR A 207 -16.02 -0.26 -13.74
N TYR A 208 -16.90 0.53 -13.12
CA TYR A 208 -17.69 0.00 -12.01
C TYR A 208 -18.65 -1.05 -12.58
N LEU A 209 -18.63 -2.27 -12.01
CA LEU A 209 -19.40 -3.37 -12.57
C LEU A 209 -20.90 -3.05 -12.62
N ASN A 210 -21.42 -2.41 -11.57
CA ASN A 210 -22.82 -2.00 -11.48
C ASN A 210 -23.26 -1.05 -12.61
N ASP A 211 -22.35 -0.23 -13.14
CA ASP A 211 -22.68 0.76 -14.16
C ASP A 211 -22.78 0.14 -15.56
N ILE A 212 -22.20 -1.04 -15.76
CA ILE A 212 -22.11 -1.72 -17.06
C ILE A 212 -22.78 -3.09 -17.08
N ILE A 213 -23.45 -3.51 -15.99
CA ILE A 213 -23.95 -4.87 -15.83
C ILE A 213 -24.97 -5.27 -16.92
N ASP A 214 -25.75 -4.30 -17.42
CA ASP A 214 -26.72 -4.49 -18.49
C ASP A 214 -26.09 -4.42 -19.89
N ASN A 215 -24.84 -3.95 -20.00
CA ASN A 215 -24.12 -3.72 -21.26
C ASN A 215 -22.66 -4.19 -21.18
N LEU A 216 -22.47 -5.46 -20.80
CA LEU A 216 -21.14 -6.05 -20.65
C LEU A 216 -20.40 -6.15 -22.00
N PRO A 217 -19.07 -5.95 -22.01
CA PRO A 217 -18.25 -6.23 -23.20
C PRO A 217 -18.43 -7.67 -23.69
N SER A 218 -18.44 -7.88 -25.01
CA SER A 218 -18.57 -9.22 -25.59
C SER A 218 -17.33 -10.09 -25.40
N ASP A 219 -16.18 -9.49 -25.12
CA ASP A 219 -14.86 -10.12 -25.02
C ASP A 219 -14.36 -10.21 -23.57
N LEU A 220 -15.21 -10.68 -22.64
CA LEU A 220 -14.92 -10.77 -21.20
C LEU A 220 -13.60 -11.50 -20.84
N GLN A 221 -13.11 -12.40 -21.71
CA GLN A 221 -11.80 -13.06 -21.52
C GLN A 221 -10.62 -12.07 -21.48
N ASN A 222 -10.80 -10.87 -22.02
CA ASN A 222 -9.83 -9.78 -22.00
C ASN A 222 -10.00 -8.87 -20.77
N TYR A 223 -10.70 -9.32 -19.72
CA TYR A 223 -10.94 -8.56 -18.51
C TYR A 223 -10.55 -9.33 -17.25
N VAL A 224 -10.35 -8.57 -16.17
CA VAL A 224 -10.16 -9.02 -14.80
C VAL A 224 -11.28 -8.42 -13.96
N LEU A 225 -11.92 -9.25 -13.16
CA LEU A 225 -12.96 -8.84 -12.24
C LEU A 225 -12.36 -8.75 -10.84
N LYS A 226 -12.38 -7.56 -10.24
CA LYS A 226 -11.71 -7.27 -8.96
C LYS A 226 -12.73 -6.76 -7.92
N PRO A 227 -12.71 -7.28 -6.69
CA PRO A 227 -13.44 -6.67 -5.58
C PRO A 227 -12.81 -5.30 -5.25
N LEU A 228 -13.63 -4.34 -4.84
CA LEU A 228 -13.15 -3.03 -4.39
C LEU A 228 -12.40 -3.11 -3.05
N PHE A 229 -12.91 -3.94 -2.14
CA PHE A 229 -12.44 -4.06 -0.75
C PHE A 229 -11.73 -5.40 -0.52
N SER A 230 -10.79 -5.71 -1.42
CA SER A 230 -9.90 -6.86 -1.26
C SER A 230 -8.46 -6.49 -1.63
N PHE A 231 -7.53 -7.06 -0.87
CA PHE A 231 -6.12 -6.70 -0.92
C PHE A 231 -5.23 -7.92 -1.16
N GLY A 232 -4.00 -7.67 -1.60
CA GLY A 232 -3.04 -8.71 -1.94
C GLY A 232 -3.56 -9.67 -3.01
N GLY A 233 -4.40 -9.20 -3.94
CA GLY A 233 -4.94 -10.01 -5.03
C GLY A 233 -6.01 -11.04 -4.64
N SER A 234 -6.54 -10.99 -3.41
CA SER A 234 -7.62 -11.88 -2.98
C SER A 234 -8.92 -11.59 -3.74
N GLY A 235 -9.64 -12.64 -4.14
CA GLY A 235 -10.93 -12.53 -4.85
C GLY A 235 -10.85 -12.03 -6.29
N ILE A 236 -9.65 -11.82 -6.84
CA ILE A 236 -9.47 -11.44 -8.24
C ILE A 236 -9.79 -12.64 -9.15
N ILE A 237 -10.67 -12.43 -10.12
CA ILE A 237 -11.00 -13.42 -11.15
C ILE A 237 -10.36 -12.97 -12.46
N ILE A 238 -9.44 -13.80 -12.97
CA ILE A 238 -8.80 -13.63 -14.28
C ILE A 238 -9.57 -14.42 -15.34
N ASP A 239 -9.47 -14.00 -16.60
CA ASP A 239 -10.14 -14.64 -17.74
C ASP A 239 -11.67 -14.73 -17.53
N VAL A 240 -12.27 -13.58 -17.24
CA VAL A 240 -13.66 -13.45 -16.78
C VAL A 240 -14.64 -14.08 -17.76
N LYS A 241 -15.60 -14.84 -17.22
CA LYS A 241 -16.75 -15.36 -17.96
C LYS A 241 -18.02 -14.70 -17.45
N LYS A 242 -19.07 -14.73 -18.29
CA LYS A 242 -20.39 -14.23 -17.90
C LYS A 242 -20.91 -14.87 -16.61
N SER A 243 -20.69 -16.17 -16.44
CA SER A 243 -21.07 -16.92 -15.24
C SER A 243 -20.37 -16.44 -13.95
N ASP A 244 -19.22 -15.78 -14.06
CA ASP A 244 -18.51 -15.24 -12.90
C ASP A 244 -19.19 -13.96 -12.41
N ILE A 245 -19.62 -13.11 -13.35
CA ILE A 245 -20.39 -11.89 -13.07
C ILE A 245 -21.76 -12.24 -12.50
N GLU A 246 -22.44 -13.24 -13.04
CA GLU A 246 -23.76 -13.71 -12.56
C GLU A 246 -23.72 -14.21 -11.11
N LYS A 247 -22.56 -14.64 -10.61
CA LYS A 247 -22.38 -15.07 -9.21
C LYS A 247 -22.10 -13.90 -8.25
N VAL A 248 -21.83 -12.70 -8.76
CA VAL A 248 -21.55 -11.52 -7.93
C VAL A 248 -22.84 -11.06 -7.27
N LYS A 249 -22.92 -11.21 -5.95
CA LYS A 249 -24.11 -10.82 -5.16
C LYS A 249 -24.27 -9.31 -5.01
N ASP A 250 -23.17 -8.56 -5.02
CA ASP A 250 -23.18 -7.11 -4.77
C ASP A 250 -22.30 -6.36 -5.80
N PRO A 251 -22.78 -6.16 -7.04
CA PRO A 251 -21.99 -5.60 -8.14
C PRO A 251 -21.39 -4.22 -7.87
N LYS A 252 -22.00 -3.43 -6.97
CA LYS A 252 -21.48 -2.10 -6.59
C LYS A 252 -20.10 -2.14 -5.92
N ASN A 253 -19.72 -3.32 -5.41
CA ASN A 253 -18.44 -3.55 -4.72
C ASN A 253 -17.39 -4.19 -5.63
N TRP A 254 -17.57 -4.13 -6.94
CA TRP A 254 -16.68 -4.73 -7.94
C TRP A 254 -16.37 -3.77 -9.09
N ILE A 255 -15.18 -3.95 -9.65
CA ILE A 255 -14.77 -3.30 -10.91
C ILE A 255 -14.42 -4.36 -11.95
N LEU A 256 -14.70 -4.04 -13.20
CA LEU A 256 -14.25 -4.81 -14.36
C LEU A 256 -13.15 -4.00 -15.05
N GLU A 257 -11.93 -4.53 -15.06
CA GLU A 257 -10.75 -3.87 -15.63
C GLU A 257 -10.22 -4.66 -16.81
N ARG A 258 -9.78 -3.98 -17.88
CA ARG A 258 -9.17 -4.66 -19.02
C ARG A 258 -7.90 -5.41 -18.60
N LYS A 259 -7.86 -6.70 -18.90
CA LYS A 259 -6.72 -7.61 -18.74
C LYS A 259 -5.68 -7.37 -19.83
N ILE A 260 -4.48 -7.72 -19.45
CA ILE A 260 -3.21 -7.18 -19.87
C ILE A 260 -2.15 -8.23 -19.54
N GLU A 261 -1.17 -8.43 -20.41
CA GLU A 261 -0.17 -9.49 -20.24
C GLU A 261 1.14 -8.91 -19.73
N TYR A 262 1.47 -9.19 -18.47
CA TYR A 262 2.75 -8.83 -17.85
C TYR A 262 3.93 -9.33 -18.67
N GLU A 263 4.77 -8.41 -19.14
CA GLU A 263 5.98 -8.75 -19.87
C GLU A 263 7.05 -9.22 -18.88
N PRO A 264 7.70 -10.37 -19.12
CA PRO A 264 8.90 -10.73 -18.39
C PRO A 264 10.01 -9.70 -18.65
N ILE A 265 10.48 -9.05 -17.60
CA ILE A 265 11.55 -8.03 -17.69
C ILE A 265 12.93 -8.58 -17.32
N LEU A 266 12.95 -9.79 -16.75
CA LEU A 266 14.16 -10.48 -16.33
C LEU A 266 14.07 -11.95 -16.73
N ASN A 267 15.21 -12.57 -17.01
CA ASN A 267 15.33 -14.01 -17.22
C ASN A 267 16.49 -14.53 -16.36
N VAL A 268 16.19 -15.44 -15.44
CA VAL A 268 17.20 -16.08 -14.60
C VAL A 268 17.18 -17.57 -14.85
N ASN A 269 18.26 -18.10 -15.43
CA ASN A 269 18.43 -19.52 -15.75
C ASN A 269 17.26 -20.11 -16.56
N GLY A 270 16.74 -19.34 -17.53
CA GLY A 270 15.60 -19.75 -18.36
C GLY A 270 14.23 -19.47 -17.73
N THR A 271 14.18 -19.01 -16.48
CA THR A 271 12.93 -18.64 -15.80
C THR A 271 12.57 -17.18 -16.09
N PRO A 272 11.46 -16.91 -16.80
CA PRO A 272 10.98 -15.55 -17.01
C PRO A 272 10.42 -14.98 -15.70
N ILE A 273 10.85 -13.76 -15.37
CA ILE A 273 10.42 -13.03 -14.17
C ILE A 273 9.75 -11.73 -14.61
N LYS A 274 8.52 -11.54 -14.13
CA LYS A 274 7.72 -10.33 -14.32
C LYS A 274 7.95 -9.36 -13.16
N GLY A 275 7.80 -8.08 -13.45
CA GLY A 275 8.02 -7.01 -12.48
C GLY A 275 6.85 -6.03 -12.39
N GLU A 276 6.65 -5.50 -11.19
CA GLU A 276 5.86 -4.31 -10.94
C GLU A 276 6.72 -3.26 -10.24
N ILE A 277 6.60 -2.02 -10.69
CA ILE A 277 7.24 -0.88 -10.04
C ILE A 277 6.19 -0.15 -9.23
N ARG A 278 6.32 -0.24 -7.91
CA ARG A 278 5.57 0.56 -6.95
C ARG A 278 6.26 1.89 -6.79
N LEU A 279 5.63 2.98 -7.22
CA LEU A 279 6.08 4.34 -6.93
C LEU A 279 5.57 4.76 -5.55
N MET A 280 6.46 5.30 -4.73
CA MET A 280 6.17 5.68 -3.34
C MET A 280 6.16 7.19 -3.18
N TYR A 281 5.05 7.72 -2.68
CA TYR A 281 4.84 9.14 -2.48
C TYR A 281 4.64 9.47 -1.01
N LEU A 282 5.20 10.60 -0.62
CA LEU A 282 5.01 11.22 0.69
C LEU A 282 4.38 12.59 0.49
N TRP A 283 3.33 12.89 1.24
CA TRP A 283 2.61 14.16 1.13
C TRP A 283 2.55 14.83 2.52
N PRO A 284 3.58 15.62 2.87
CA PRO A 284 3.55 16.40 4.10
C PRO A 284 2.56 17.55 3.95
N ASP A 285 1.93 17.96 5.05
CA ASP A 285 0.96 19.07 5.09
C ASP A 285 1.57 20.41 4.61
N SER A 286 2.89 20.52 4.67
CA SER A 286 3.67 21.66 4.19
C SER A 286 3.76 21.75 2.66
N SER A 287 3.38 20.68 1.94
CA SER A 287 3.52 20.56 0.48
C SER A 287 2.17 20.62 -0.24
N GLU A 288 2.10 21.41 -1.31
CA GLU A 288 0.89 21.52 -2.15
C GLU A 288 0.53 20.20 -2.84
N LYS A 289 1.53 19.36 -3.13
CA LYS A 289 1.38 18.13 -3.93
C LYS A 289 2.16 16.97 -3.31
N PRO A 290 1.73 15.71 -3.55
CA PRO A 290 2.50 14.54 -3.14
C PRO A 290 3.86 14.51 -3.82
N ILE A 291 4.89 14.21 -3.05
CA ILE A 291 6.28 14.15 -3.50
C ILE A 291 6.58 12.70 -3.88
N LEU A 292 6.95 12.44 -5.13
CA LEU A 292 7.51 11.14 -5.52
C LEU A 292 8.88 10.98 -4.85
N THR A 293 9.04 9.94 -4.05
CA THR A 293 10.22 9.80 -3.17
C THR A 293 11.09 8.60 -3.52
N SER A 294 10.51 7.42 -3.65
CA SER A 294 11.25 6.18 -3.92
C SER A 294 10.39 5.20 -4.71
N ASN A 295 10.92 4.01 -4.95
CA ASN A 295 10.18 2.91 -5.53
C ASN A 295 10.41 1.60 -4.77
N VAL A 296 9.52 0.63 -4.98
CA VAL A 296 9.73 -0.78 -4.65
C VAL A 296 9.50 -1.59 -5.93
N LEU A 297 10.46 -2.45 -6.27
CA LEU A 297 10.32 -3.43 -7.34
C LEU A 297 9.73 -4.72 -6.76
N ARG A 298 8.59 -5.16 -7.25
CA ARG A 298 8.01 -6.45 -6.89
C ARG A 298 8.21 -7.43 -8.04
N LEU A 299 8.80 -8.58 -7.74
CA LEU A 299 9.11 -9.62 -8.71
C LEU A 299 8.21 -10.83 -8.51
N SER A 300 7.87 -11.50 -9.62
CA SER A 300 7.12 -12.74 -9.60
C SER A 300 7.44 -13.62 -10.80
N THR A 301 7.41 -14.93 -10.59
CA THR A 301 7.43 -15.94 -11.66
C THR A 301 6.02 -16.36 -12.09
N GLY A 302 4.98 -15.90 -11.38
CA GLY A 302 3.59 -16.24 -11.61
C GLY A 302 2.87 -15.32 -12.60
N LYS A 303 1.61 -15.66 -12.93
CA LYS A 303 0.74 -14.79 -13.75
C LYS A 303 0.33 -13.50 -13.03
N MET A 304 0.38 -13.49 -11.69
CA MET A 304 0.06 -12.34 -10.85
C MET A 304 1.14 -12.12 -9.80
N ILE A 305 1.46 -10.85 -9.54
CA ILE A 305 2.37 -10.47 -8.47
C ILE A 305 1.59 -10.44 -7.15
N ASN A 306 1.54 -11.61 -6.51
CA ASN A 306 0.90 -11.80 -5.21
C ASN A 306 1.88 -12.52 -4.27
N SER A 307 2.18 -11.92 -3.13
CA SER A 307 3.12 -12.47 -2.15
C SER A 307 2.63 -13.79 -1.51
N GLN A 308 1.32 -14.03 -1.45
CA GLN A 308 0.76 -15.27 -0.90
C GLN A 308 0.84 -16.44 -1.87
N LEU A 309 0.59 -16.21 -3.16
CA LEU A 309 0.63 -17.25 -4.19
C LEU A 309 2.05 -17.69 -4.57
N ASN A 310 3.04 -16.83 -4.31
CA ASN A 310 4.42 -17.04 -4.72
C ASN A 310 5.39 -17.38 -3.58
N LYS A 311 4.89 -17.77 -2.39
CA LYS A 311 5.70 -18.02 -1.17
C LYS A 311 6.87 -18.99 -1.37
N ASN A 312 6.78 -19.90 -2.34
CA ASN A 312 7.80 -20.92 -2.61
C ASN A 312 8.61 -20.66 -3.89
N SER A 313 8.49 -19.48 -4.50
CA SER A 313 9.27 -19.12 -5.70
C SER A 313 10.58 -18.43 -5.31
N GLU A 314 11.71 -18.95 -5.80
CA GLU A 314 13.06 -18.45 -5.52
C GLU A 314 13.28 -17.00 -5.99
N TRP A 315 12.48 -16.52 -6.95
CA TRP A 315 12.63 -15.20 -7.57
C TRP A 315 11.44 -14.27 -7.35
N ALA A 316 10.56 -14.61 -6.40
CA ALA A 316 9.45 -13.76 -6.00
C ALA A 316 9.79 -12.96 -4.74
N GLY A 317 9.49 -11.67 -4.73
CA GLY A 317 9.77 -10.82 -3.58
C GLY A 317 9.73 -9.33 -3.86
N SER A 318 10.10 -8.54 -2.85
CA SER A 318 10.26 -7.09 -2.96
C SER A 318 11.74 -6.71 -2.96
N SER A 319 12.10 -5.76 -3.81
CA SER A 319 13.44 -5.24 -4.05
C SER A 319 13.34 -3.72 -4.36
N MET A 320 14.43 -3.10 -4.79
CA MET A 320 14.47 -1.71 -5.25
C MET A 320 14.91 -1.64 -6.70
N ALA A 321 14.29 -0.76 -7.50
CA ALA A 321 14.78 -0.44 -8.84
C ALA A 321 15.74 0.76 -8.74
N PHE A 322 17.00 0.54 -9.11
CA PHE A 322 17.95 1.63 -9.30
C PHE A 322 17.80 2.20 -10.71
N PHE A 323 17.86 3.53 -10.81
CA PHE A 323 17.83 4.25 -12.07
C PHE A 323 18.93 5.31 -12.08
N GLN A 324 19.41 5.66 -13.27
CA GLN A 324 20.36 6.74 -13.44
C GLN A 324 19.70 8.08 -13.07
N LYS A 325 20.36 8.87 -12.22
CA LYS A 325 19.92 10.22 -11.87
C LYS A 325 19.83 11.06 -13.15
N PRO A 326 18.81 11.93 -13.27
CA PRO A 326 18.77 12.90 -14.36
C PRO A 326 20.07 13.70 -14.37
N THR A 327 20.69 13.81 -15.54
CA THR A 327 21.90 14.63 -15.76
C THR A 327 21.60 16.11 -15.68
#